data_AF-A0A7G7GB11-F1
#
_entry.id   AF-A0A7G7GB11-F1
#
_cell.length_a   1.000
_cell.length_b   1.000
_cell.length_c   1.000
_cell.angle_alpha   90.00
_cell.angle_beta   90.00
_cell.angle_gamma   90.00
#
_symmetry.space_group_name_H-M   'P 1'
#
loop_
_entity.id
_entity.type
_entity.pdbx_description
1 polymer ?
#
loop_
_entity_poly.entity_id
_entity_poly.type
_entity_poly.pdbx_seq_one_letter_code
_entity_poly.pdbx_strand_id
1 'polypeptide(L)'
;MKNIEQITDDNLGGLAVCFYTDWDNIDFTRFPKLDGLRLIGDIFLKEGATWGMLVFTSKTAGYSQPTKQDRRGTIYPHEIKGFIPRETPELAAHLFEMNTQRRYAVLHRDHNGFMRLSGGPDYGLKFESKFNTQDSPDGRNGSTASFKADSLMPALFYSGQVTATDPVTPPSQEPSGYVRFEKGNGELIALVPAGSTFQIRSGFNFGFRILS
;
A
#
# COMPACT_ATOMS: atom_id res chain seq x y z
N MET A 1 -24.72 4.23 -24.98
CA MET A 1 -23.96 5.21 -24.17
C MET A 1 -24.45 5.06 -22.74
N LYS A 2 -23.57 4.95 -21.74
CA LYS A 2 -23.96 4.87 -20.32
C LYS A 2 -23.63 6.20 -19.67
N ASN A 3 -24.51 6.70 -18.80
CA ASN A 3 -24.21 7.87 -18.00
C ASN A 3 -23.07 7.54 -17.01
N ILE A 4 -22.21 8.52 -16.76
CA ILE A 4 -21.19 8.44 -15.73
C ILE A 4 -21.74 9.19 -14.52
N GLU A 5 -22.01 8.46 -13.45
CA GLU A 5 -22.50 9.02 -12.19
C GLU A 5 -21.32 9.47 -11.34
N GLN A 6 -21.51 10.57 -10.60
CA GLN A 6 -20.52 11.05 -9.65
C GLN A 6 -20.59 10.23 -8.36
N ILE A 7 -19.43 9.77 -7.90
CA ILE A 7 -19.30 9.16 -6.57
C ILE A 7 -19.32 10.29 -5.53
N THR A 8 -20.20 10.18 -4.54
CA THR A 8 -20.40 11.20 -3.50
C THR A 8 -19.58 10.97 -2.23
N ASP A 9 -18.91 9.83 -2.12
CA ASP A 9 -18.08 9.47 -0.97
C ASP A 9 -16.76 10.27 -0.96
N ASP A 10 -16.06 10.24 0.18
CA ASP A 10 -14.75 10.86 0.32
C ASP A 10 -13.78 10.33 -0.74
N ASN A 11 -13.07 11.25 -1.40
CA ASN A 11 -12.08 10.93 -2.42
C ASN A 11 -10.67 11.13 -1.85
N LEU A 12 -10.07 10.05 -1.35
CA LEU A 12 -8.74 10.07 -0.76
C LEU A 12 -7.68 9.68 -1.81
N GLY A 13 -6.65 10.50 -1.94
CA GLY A 13 -5.49 10.21 -2.79
C GLY A 13 -4.41 9.39 -2.08
N GLY A 14 -3.49 8.82 -2.86
CA GLY A 14 -2.32 8.09 -2.35
C GLY A 14 -2.53 6.59 -2.17
N LEU A 15 -1.44 5.88 -1.90
CA LEU A 15 -1.45 4.44 -1.65
C LEU A 15 -1.37 4.14 -0.15
N ALA A 16 -2.23 3.23 0.29
CA ALA A 16 -2.26 2.75 1.67
C ALA A 16 -1.31 1.56 1.89
N VAL A 17 -1.23 0.62 0.93
CA VAL A 17 -0.33 -0.53 1.01
C VAL A 17 0.13 -0.98 -0.38
N CYS A 18 1.33 -1.54 -0.43
CA CYS A 18 1.96 -2.10 -1.61
C CYS A 18 2.53 -3.48 -1.27
N PHE A 19 2.06 -4.51 -1.95
CA PHE A 19 2.60 -5.86 -1.91
C PHE A 19 3.30 -6.16 -3.22
N TYR A 20 4.38 -6.93 -3.15
CA TYR A 20 5.14 -7.33 -4.33
C TYR A 20 5.57 -8.79 -4.22
N THR A 21 5.76 -9.41 -5.38
CA THR A 21 6.42 -10.70 -5.52
C THR A 21 7.21 -10.68 -6.82
N ASP A 22 8.27 -11.49 -6.91
CA ASP A 22 8.93 -11.75 -8.20
C ASP A 22 7.85 -12.19 -9.20
N TRP A 23 7.93 -11.67 -10.43
CA TRP A 23 7.02 -12.03 -11.50
C TRP A 23 7.03 -13.53 -11.79
N ASP A 24 8.21 -14.18 -11.71
CA ASP A 24 8.36 -15.62 -11.93
C ASP A 24 7.75 -16.46 -10.80
N ASN A 25 7.38 -15.87 -9.66
CA ASN A 25 6.70 -16.58 -8.57
C ASN A 25 5.22 -16.84 -8.84
N ILE A 26 4.60 -16.13 -9.78
CA ILE A 26 3.18 -16.31 -10.08
C ILE A 26 3.00 -17.57 -10.96
N ASP A 27 2.03 -18.40 -10.59
CA ASP A 27 1.55 -19.47 -11.45
C ASP A 27 0.54 -18.93 -12.46
N PHE A 28 1.06 -18.44 -13.59
CA PHE A 28 0.22 -17.92 -14.67
C PHE A 28 -0.64 -18.99 -15.36
N THR A 29 -0.39 -20.28 -15.15
CA THR A 29 -1.26 -21.35 -15.68
C THR A 29 -2.61 -21.39 -14.95
N ARG A 30 -2.65 -20.87 -13.73
CA ARG A 30 -3.83 -20.74 -12.87
C ARG A 30 -4.24 -19.28 -12.67
N PHE A 31 -3.84 -18.40 -13.59
CA PHE A 31 -4.15 -16.97 -13.45
C PHE A 31 -5.67 -16.73 -13.46
N PRO A 32 -6.21 -15.87 -12.57
CA PRO A 32 -7.64 -15.70 -12.46
C PRO A 32 -8.28 -15.15 -13.74
N LYS A 33 -9.59 -15.38 -13.88
CA LYS A 33 -10.34 -14.88 -15.04
C LYS A 33 -10.54 -13.37 -14.96
N LEU A 34 -10.52 -12.73 -16.12
CA LEU A 34 -10.85 -11.32 -16.28
C LEU A 34 -12.35 -11.17 -16.55
N ASP A 35 -12.95 -10.20 -15.87
CA ASP A 35 -14.28 -9.64 -16.15
C ASP A 35 -14.12 -8.13 -16.38
N GLY A 36 -13.95 -7.75 -17.65
CA GLY A 36 -13.55 -6.40 -18.03
C GLY A 36 -12.19 -6.02 -17.42
N LEU A 37 -12.17 -4.99 -16.58
CA LEU A 37 -10.97 -4.54 -15.86
C LEU A 37 -10.80 -5.16 -14.47
N ARG A 38 -11.58 -6.19 -14.14
CA ARG A 38 -11.54 -6.87 -12.85
C ARG A 38 -10.97 -8.27 -12.97
N LEU A 39 -10.05 -8.61 -12.08
CA LEU A 39 -9.48 -9.94 -11.91
C LEU A 39 -10.26 -10.67 -10.80
N ILE A 40 -10.99 -11.72 -11.17
CA ILE A 40 -11.89 -12.46 -10.27
C ILE A 40 -11.24 -13.80 -9.88
N GLY A 41 -10.91 -13.93 -8.59
CA GLY A 41 -10.27 -15.11 -8.00
C GLY A 41 -8.89 -14.78 -7.43
N ASP A 42 -8.24 -15.80 -6.86
CA ASP A 42 -6.96 -15.65 -6.16
C ASP A 42 -5.77 -15.82 -7.11
N ILE A 43 -4.76 -14.97 -6.98
CA ILE A 43 -3.48 -15.17 -7.67
C ILE A 43 -2.71 -16.26 -6.92
N PHE A 44 -2.48 -17.38 -7.60
CA PHE A 44 -1.69 -18.49 -7.06
C PHE A 44 -0.21 -18.22 -7.25
N LEU A 45 0.55 -18.34 -6.16
CA LEU A 45 2.01 -18.37 -6.19
C LEU A 45 2.50 -19.81 -6.30
N LYS A 46 3.67 -19.99 -6.90
CA LYS A 46 4.40 -21.26 -6.92
C LYS A 46 4.80 -21.67 -5.49
N GLU A 47 5.08 -22.95 -5.29
CA GLU A 47 5.45 -23.48 -3.99
C GLU A 47 6.65 -22.73 -3.39
N GLY A 48 6.53 -22.34 -2.11
CA GLY A 48 7.56 -21.59 -1.38
C GLY A 48 7.60 -20.09 -1.67
N ALA A 49 6.88 -19.60 -2.68
CA ALA A 49 6.82 -18.18 -2.99
C ALA A 49 5.78 -17.44 -2.15
N THR A 50 6.06 -16.17 -1.87
CA THR A 50 5.26 -15.35 -0.96
C THR A 50 5.12 -13.92 -1.48
N TRP A 51 4.11 -13.21 -0.97
CA TRP A 51 4.02 -11.76 -1.11
C TRP A 51 4.86 -11.08 -0.03
N GLY A 52 5.79 -10.24 -0.46
CA GLY A 52 6.45 -9.24 0.37
C GLY A 52 5.61 -7.97 0.45
N MET A 53 5.82 -7.18 1.49
CA MET A 53 5.17 -5.88 1.66
C MET A 53 6.20 -4.76 1.64
N LEU A 54 5.95 -3.72 0.84
CA LEU A 54 6.78 -2.53 0.79
C LEU A 54 6.08 -1.38 1.53
N VAL A 55 6.69 -0.96 2.63
CA VAL A 55 6.16 0.12 3.47
C VAL A 55 6.86 1.42 3.13
N PHE A 56 6.07 2.41 2.71
CA PHE A 56 6.55 3.75 2.46
C PHE A 56 6.26 4.68 3.63
N THR A 57 6.99 5.78 3.69
CA THR A 57 6.69 6.90 4.59
C THR A 57 5.28 7.43 4.28
N SER A 58 4.52 7.73 5.34
CA SER A 58 3.17 8.28 5.21
C SER A 58 3.12 9.47 4.26
N LYS A 59 2.08 9.51 3.41
CA LYS A 59 1.84 10.55 2.39
C LYS A 59 2.93 10.70 1.32
N THR A 60 3.81 9.71 1.16
CA THR A 60 4.82 9.71 0.07
C THR A 60 4.50 8.72 -1.04
N ALA A 61 3.63 7.75 -0.78
CA ALA A 61 3.28 6.70 -1.72
C ALA A 61 2.17 7.12 -2.69
N GLY A 62 2.37 6.85 -3.97
CA GLY A 62 1.40 7.14 -5.01
C GLY A 62 1.49 6.18 -6.19
N TYR A 63 0.38 6.05 -6.89
CA TYR A 63 0.28 5.34 -8.16
C TYR A 63 -0.07 6.31 -9.28
N SER A 64 0.59 6.17 -10.42
CA SER A 64 0.33 6.95 -11.63
C SER A 64 0.16 6.01 -12.82
N GLN A 65 -0.89 6.30 -13.61
CA GLN A 65 -1.18 5.62 -14.87
C GLN A 65 -1.63 6.64 -15.93
N PRO A 66 -0.72 7.42 -16.50
CA PRO A 66 -1.07 8.24 -17.65
C PRO A 66 -1.47 7.33 -18.81
N THR A 67 -2.41 7.77 -19.66
CA THR A 67 -2.66 7.07 -20.94
C THR A 67 -1.79 7.71 -22.01
N LYS A 68 -1.01 6.92 -22.73
CA LYS A 68 -0.23 7.38 -23.88
C LYS A 68 -0.77 6.72 -25.14
N GLN A 69 -0.94 7.48 -26.21
CA GLN A 69 -1.20 6.93 -27.54
C GLN A 69 0.07 7.04 -28.39
N ASP A 70 0.45 5.93 -29.01
CA ASP A 70 1.51 5.90 -29.99
C ASP A 70 1.04 5.16 -31.26
N ARG A 71 1.95 4.95 -32.21
CA ARG A 71 1.63 4.24 -33.47
C ARG A 71 1.28 2.76 -33.25
N ARG A 72 1.60 2.18 -32.09
CA ARG A 72 1.37 0.77 -31.72
C ARG A 72 0.07 0.59 -30.95
N GLY A 73 -0.54 1.66 -30.47
CA GLY A 73 -1.85 1.67 -29.84
C GLY A 73 -1.88 2.52 -28.57
N THR A 74 -2.72 2.11 -27.64
CA THR A 74 -2.79 2.73 -26.31
C THR A 74 -1.85 2.00 -25.37
N ILE A 75 -0.94 2.74 -24.76
CA ILE A 75 0.01 2.27 -23.75
C ILE A 75 -0.35 2.89 -22.41
N TYR A 76 -0.26 2.06 -21.37
CA TYR A 76 -0.47 2.44 -19.98
C TYR A 76 0.85 2.28 -19.23
N PRO A 77 1.66 3.35 -19.08
CA PRO A 77 2.74 3.37 -18.12
C PRO A 77 2.19 3.21 -16.70
N HIS A 78 2.77 2.30 -15.93
CA HIS A 78 2.51 2.10 -14.52
C HIS A 78 3.69 2.67 -13.75
N GLU A 79 3.42 3.50 -12.75
CA GLU A 79 4.42 3.93 -11.78
C GLU A 79 3.82 3.84 -10.38
N ILE A 80 4.31 2.91 -9.56
CA ILE A 80 4.14 2.94 -8.11
C ILE A 80 5.42 3.58 -7.57
N LYS A 81 5.32 4.62 -6.76
CA LYS A 81 6.50 5.25 -6.13
C LYS A 81 6.24 5.66 -4.71
N GLY A 82 7.28 5.69 -3.90
CA GLY A 82 7.24 6.20 -2.54
C GLY A 82 8.63 6.40 -1.95
N PHE A 83 8.67 6.88 -0.71
CA PHE A 83 9.90 7.19 0.00
C PHE A 83 10.09 6.27 1.20
N ILE A 84 11.27 5.66 1.30
CA ILE A 84 11.69 4.80 2.40
C ILE A 84 12.72 5.58 3.23
N PRO A 85 12.44 5.87 4.52
CA PRO A 85 13.31 6.69 5.33
C PRO A 85 14.47 5.87 5.87
N ARG A 86 15.65 6.50 6.00
CA ARG A 86 16.86 5.93 6.65
C ARG A 86 17.29 4.58 6.08
N GLU A 87 18.33 4.62 5.26
CA GLU A 87 18.91 3.40 4.72
C GLU A 87 19.83 2.72 5.74
N THR A 88 19.52 1.46 6.10
CA THR A 88 20.43 0.57 6.85
C THR A 88 21.18 -0.34 5.88
N PRO A 89 22.30 -0.96 6.26
CA PRO A 89 23.02 -1.91 5.39
C PRO A 89 22.13 -3.06 4.88
N GLU A 90 21.23 -3.57 5.72
CA GLU A 90 20.30 -4.65 5.38
C GLU A 90 19.25 -4.17 4.37
N LEU A 91 18.69 -2.98 4.59
CA LEU A 91 17.76 -2.36 3.65
C LEU A 91 18.44 -2.07 2.31
N ALA A 92 19.67 -1.54 2.32
CA ALA A 92 20.44 -1.28 1.10
C ALA A 92 20.69 -2.57 0.30
N ALA A 93 21.07 -3.65 0.99
CA ALA A 93 21.28 -4.96 0.37
C ALA A 93 19.98 -5.49 -0.25
N HIS A 94 18.85 -5.39 0.47
CA HIS A 94 17.55 -5.80 -0.03
C HIS A 94 17.10 -4.97 -1.24
N LEU A 95 17.23 -3.64 -1.18
CA LEU A 95 16.90 -2.76 -2.30
C LEU A 95 17.81 -3.01 -3.51
N PHE A 96 19.08 -3.33 -3.29
CA PHE A 96 20.01 -3.70 -4.34
C PHE A 96 19.60 -5.03 -4.99
N GLU A 97 19.33 -6.07 -4.19
CA GLU A 97 18.81 -7.34 -4.70
C GLU A 97 17.55 -7.10 -5.52
N MET A 98 16.64 -6.29 -4.99
CA MET A 98 15.39 -6.00 -5.67
C MET A 98 15.60 -5.33 -7.04
N ASN A 99 16.57 -4.43 -7.13
CA ASN A 99 16.93 -3.73 -8.36
C ASN A 99 17.65 -4.63 -9.37
N THR A 100 18.31 -5.70 -8.91
CA THR A 100 18.93 -6.72 -9.78
C THR A 100 17.95 -7.77 -10.29
N GLN A 101 16.88 -8.05 -9.54
CA GLN A 101 15.79 -8.89 -10.00
C GLN A 101 15.06 -8.22 -11.19
N ARG A 102 14.58 -9.04 -12.12
CA ARG A 102 14.20 -8.53 -13.45
C ARG A 102 12.81 -7.90 -13.49
N ARG A 103 11.83 -8.52 -12.84
CA ARG A 103 10.40 -8.19 -12.99
C ARG A 103 9.61 -8.56 -11.74
N TYR A 104 8.61 -7.75 -11.42
CA TYR A 104 7.72 -7.94 -10.29
C TYR A 104 6.26 -7.87 -10.71
N ALA A 105 5.41 -8.54 -9.94
CA ALA A 105 3.99 -8.23 -9.87
C ALA A 105 3.71 -7.46 -8.58
N VAL A 106 2.86 -6.43 -8.66
CA VAL A 106 2.59 -5.53 -7.55
C VAL A 106 1.09 -5.43 -7.33
N LEU A 107 0.64 -5.76 -6.12
CA LEU A 107 -0.71 -5.47 -5.64
C LEU A 107 -0.67 -4.21 -4.79
N HIS A 108 -1.50 -3.23 -5.09
CA HIS A 108 -1.56 -1.99 -4.32
C HIS A 108 -2.99 -1.60 -3.99
N ARG A 109 -3.18 -1.07 -2.78
CA ARG A 109 -4.49 -0.58 -2.30
C ARG A 109 -4.43 0.92 -2.10
N ASP A 110 -5.40 1.64 -2.66
CA ASP A 110 -5.57 3.06 -2.39
C ASP A 110 -6.28 3.30 -1.05
N HIS A 111 -6.35 4.56 -0.63
CA HIS A 111 -7.07 4.95 0.59
C HIS A 111 -8.60 4.84 0.48
N ASN A 112 -9.14 4.63 -0.72
CA ASN A 112 -10.56 4.34 -0.95
C ASN A 112 -10.86 2.82 -0.85
N GLY A 113 -9.84 2.00 -0.56
CA GLY A 113 -9.98 0.56 -0.32
C GLY A 113 -9.90 -0.31 -1.57
N PHE A 114 -9.70 0.27 -2.76
CA PHE A 114 -9.63 -0.51 -3.98
C PHE A 114 -8.23 -1.12 -4.16
N MET A 115 -8.18 -2.44 -4.27
CA MET A 115 -6.97 -3.18 -4.60
C MET A 115 -6.83 -3.28 -6.12
N ARG A 116 -5.62 -3.05 -6.63
CA ARG A 116 -5.28 -3.20 -8.05
C ARG A 116 -4.00 -4.01 -8.22
N LEU A 117 -3.96 -4.78 -9.30
CA LEU A 117 -2.79 -5.50 -9.77
C LEU A 117 -2.12 -4.72 -10.90
N SER A 118 -0.86 -4.40 -10.70
CA SER A 118 0.06 -3.96 -11.74
C SER A 118 1.04 -5.11 -12.02
N GLY A 119 0.96 -5.68 -13.21
CA GLY A 119 1.68 -6.88 -13.62
C GLY A 119 0.72 -7.94 -14.13
N GLY A 120 1.14 -8.73 -15.10
CA GLY A 120 0.33 -9.78 -15.70
C GLY A 120 1.17 -10.78 -16.48
N PRO A 121 0.54 -11.76 -17.16
CA PRO A 121 1.26 -12.80 -17.91
C PRO A 121 2.20 -12.26 -19.00
N ASP A 122 1.96 -11.04 -19.49
CA ASP A 122 2.74 -10.46 -20.58
C ASP A 122 3.76 -9.43 -20.12
N TYR A 123 3.68 -8.96 -18.87
CA TYR A 123 4.55 -7.89 -18.37
C TYR A 123 4.74 -7.93 -16.85
N GLY A 124 5.90 -7.48 -16.41
CA GLY A 124 6.20 -7.25 -15.00
C GLY A 124 6.89 -5.92 -14.80
N LEU A 125 6.83 -5.39 -13.59
CA LEU A 125 7.37 -4.10 -13.23
C LEU A 125 8.84 -4.21 -12.87
N LYS A 126 9.65 -3.28 -13.33
CA LYS A 126 11.03 -3.11 -12.89
C LYS A 126 11.04 -2.32 -11.60
N PHE A 127 11.81 -2.77 -10.64
CA PHE A 127 12.09 -2.00 -9.44
C PHE A 127 13.24 -1.05 -9.71
N GLU A 128 13.18 0.16 -9.16
CA GLU A 128 14.25 1.14 -9.16
C GLU A 128 14.30 1.82 -7.79
N SER A 129 15.47 1.91 -7.20
CA SER A 129 15.73 2.69 -5.99
C SER A 129 16.76 3.79 -6.26
N LYS A 130 16.54 4.97 -5.68
CA LYS A 130 17.47 6.10 -5.71
C LYS A 130 17.66 6.62 -4.30
N PHE A 131 18.84 6.39 -3.74
CA PHE A 131 19.25 6.96 -2.47
C PHE A 131 19.63 8.44 -2.64
N ASN A 132 19.22 9.28 -1.69
CA ASN A 132 19.65 10.67 -1.60
C ASN A 132 19.62 11.13 -0.13
N THR A 133 20.74 11.69 0.34
CA THR A 133 20.84 12.33 1.66
C THR A 133 20.30 13.75 1.67
N GLN A 134 20.09 14.34 0.49
CA GLN A 134 19.89 15.77 0.23
C GLN A 134 21.11 16.60 0.67
N ASP A 135 21.13 17.87 0.27
CA ASP A 135 22.24 18.80 0.55
C ASP A 135 22.03 19.62 1.83
N SER A 136 20.85 19.52 2.45
CA SER A 136 20.49 20.26 3.66
C SER A 136 20.05 19.33 4.81
N PRO A 137 20.30 19.69 6.08
CA PRO A 137 19.84 18.92 7.24
C PRO A 137 18.32 18.77 7.35
N ASP A 138 17.55 19.68 6.75
CA ASP A 138 16.09 19.60 6.66
C ASP A 138 15.61 18.62 5.58
N GLY A 139 16.53 18.19 4.71
CA GLY A 139 16.28 17.20 3.68
C GLY A 139 16.04 15.81 4.27
N ARG A 140 15.16 15.03 3.62
CA ARG A 140 14.87 13.67 4.04
C ARG A 140 15.96 12.72 3.54
N ASN A 141 16.74 12.18 4.47
CA ASN A 141 17.68 11.10 4.19
C ASN A 141 16.94 9.76 3.97
N GLY A 142 17.07 9.19 2.79
CA GLY A 142 16.51 7.89 2.46
C GLY A 142 16.48 7.59 0.97
N SER A 143 15.69 6.58 0.61
CA SER A 143 15.61 6.05 -0.75
C SER A 143 14.23 6.30 -1.34
N THR A 144 14.20 6.89 -2.54
CA THR A 144 12.99 6.86 -3.38
C THR A 144 12.95 5.52 -4.08
N ALA A 145 11.90 4.74 -3.83
CA ALA A 145 11.70 3.43 -4.46
C ALA A 145 10.52 3.51 -5.42
N SER A 146 10.63 2.85 -6.56
CA SER A 146 9.58 2.83 -7.57
C SER A 146 9.50 1.50 -8.32
N PHE A 147 8.28 1.12 -8.71
CA PHE A 147 8.01 0.04 -9.64
C PHE A 147 7.45 0.63 -10.93
N LYS A 148 8.04 0.29 -12.08
CA LYS A 148 7.68 0.84 -13.39
C LYS A 148 7.51 -0.22 -14.47
N ALA A 149 6.49 -0.08 -15.30
CA ALA A 149 6.33 -0.85 -16.55
C ALA A 149 5.48 -0.09 -17.54
N ASP A 150 5.61 -0.42 -18.82
CA ASP A 150 4.63 -0.06 -19.84
C ASP A 150 3.85 -1.32 -20.23
N SER A 151 2.54 -1.20 -20.38
CA SER A 151 1.68 -2.31 -20.82
C SER A 151 0.56 -1.86 -21.74
N LEU A 152 -0.06 -2.83 -22.41
CA LEU A 152 -1.24 -2.61 -23.25
C LEU A 152 -2.57 -2.64 -22.47
N MET A 153 -2.50 -2.99 -21.19
CA MET A 153 -3.65 -2.99 -20.28
C MET A 153 -3.43 -2.04 -19.10
N PRO A 154 -4.48 -1.38 -18.59
CA PRO A 154 -4.38 -0.64 -17.34
C PRO A 154 -4.20 -1.59 -16.14
N ALA A 155 -4.08 -1.03 -14.93
CA ALA A 155 -4.03 -1.87 -13.73
C ALA A 155 -5.40 -2.49 -13.48
N LEU A 156 -5.41 -3.78 -13.17
CA LEU A 156 -6.64 -4.55 -13.01
C LEU A 156 -7.14 -4.44 -11.58
N PHE A 157 -8.44 -4.20 -11.39
CA PHE A 157 -9.04 -4.30 -10.05
C PHE A 157 -8.96 -5.75 -9.56
N TYR A 158 -8.43 -5.96 -8.37
CA TYR A 158 -8.28 -7.29 -7.79
C TYR A 158 -9.31 -7.52 -6.69
N SER A 159 -9.94 -8.69 -6.70
CA SER A 159 -10.91 -9.07 -5.66
C SER A 159 -10.70 -10.47 -5.10
N GLY A 160 -9.48 -11.00 -5.17
CA GLY A 160 -9.08 -12.21 -4.45
C GLY A 160 -8.53 -11.90 -3.05
N GLN A 161 -8.11 -12.94 -2.34
CA GLN A 161 -7.41 -12.84 -1.06
C GLN A 161 -5.91 -12.66 -1.29
N VAL A 162 -5.23 -11.98 -0.35
CA VAL A 162 -3.77 -11.84 -0.32
C VAL A 162 -3.28 -12.33 1.03
N THR A 163 -2.43 -13.34 1.03
CA THR A 163 -1.71 -13.78 2.21
C THR A 163 -0.28 -13.25 2.12
N ALA A 164 0.01 -12.18 2.85
CA ALA A 164 1.38 -11.69 3.03
C ALA A 164 2.08 -12.51 4.12
N THR A 165 3.38 -12.77 3.94
CA THR A 165 4.14 -13.59 4.92
C THR A 165 4.63 -12.81 6.12
N ASP A 166 4.79 -11.50 5.99
CA ASP A 166 5.11 -10.65 7.12
C ASP A 166 3.82 -10.05 7.69
N PRO A 167 3.38 -10.46 8.89
CA PRO A 167 2.46 -9.61 9.62
C PRO A 167 3.19 -8.28 9.79
N VAL A 168 2.61 -7.20 9.28
CA VAL A 168 2.93 -5.88 9.80
C VAL A 168 2.74 -6.02 11.29
N THR A 169 3.83 -6.07 12.06
CA THR A 169 3.68 -5.76 13.47
C THR A 169 3.20 -4.32 13.42
N PRO A 170 1.92 -4.03 13.74
CA PRO A 170 1.50 -2.64 13.81
C PRO A 170 2.57 -1.94 14.65
N PRO A 171 3.07 -0.75 14.23
CA PRO A 171 4.07 -0.03 15.02
C PRO A 171 3.57 -0.12 16.45
N SER A 172 4.39 -0.70 17.35
CA SER A 172 3.98 -0.99 18.72
C SER A 172 3.17 0.21 19.16
N GLN A 173 1.86 0.01 19.36
CA GLN A 173 0.98 1.05 19.85
C GLN A 173 1.36 1.27 21.32
N GLU A 174 2.59 1.71 21.55
CA GLU A 174 2.95 2.55 22.66
C GLU A 174 2.11 3.80 22.41
N PRO A 175 1.03 4.01 23.16
CA PRO A 175 0.20 5.17 22.93
C PRO A 175 1.05 6.44 23.08
N SER A 176 0.95 7.32 22.09
CA SER A 176 1.62 8.63 22.07
C SER A 176 1.14 9.58 23.18
N GLY A 177 0.19 9.13 23.99
CA GLY A 177 -0.35 9.82 25.14
C GLY A 177 -1.55 9.06 25.71
N TYR A 178 -1.92 9.41 26.94
CA TYR A 178 -3.09 8.88 27.60
C TYR A 178 -4.03 10.00 28.01
N VAL A 179 -5.34 9.75 27.92
CA VAL A 179 -6.36 10.59 28.55
C VAL A 179 -6.69 10.01 29.92
N ARG A 180 -6.60 10.87 30.94
CA ARG A 180 -6.89 10.54 32.33
C ARG A 180 -8.35 10.90 32.64
N PHE A 181 -9.16 9.92 33.01
CA PHE A 181 -10.53 10.13 33.46
C PHE A 181 -10.57 10.13 34.98
N GLU A 182 -11.01 11.23 35.59
CA GLU A 182 -11.15 11.37 37.04
C GLU A 182 -12.59 11.63 37.43
N LYS A 183 -12.95 11.24 38.65
CA LYS A 183 -14.18 11.72 39.31
C LYS A 183 -14.01 13.18 39.69
N GLY A 184 -15.11 13.88 39.99
CA GLY A 184 -15.08 15.28 40.44
C GLY A 184 -14.29 15.54 41.73
N ASN A 185 -13.90 14.49 42.47
CA ASN A 185 -13.02 14.54 43.64
C ASN A 185 -11.53 14.26 43.31
N GLY A 186 -11.16 14.14 42.03
CA GLY A 186 -9.79 13.85 41.57
C GLY A 186 -9.38 12.38 41.61
N GLU A 187 -10.28 11.45 41.98
CA GLU A 187 -10.00 10.02 41.98
C GLU A 187 -9.95 9.47 40.54
N LEU A 188 -8.86 8.78 40.18
CA LEU A 188 -8.66 8.19 38.86
C LEU A 188 -9.66 7.05 38.61
N ILE A 189 -10.43 7.16 37.52
CA ILE A 189 -11.36 6.14 37.04
C ILE A 189 -10.69 5.25 36.00
N ALA A 190 -10.04 5.85 35.01
CA ALA A 190 -9.42 5.12 33.91
C ALA A 190 -8.32 5.94 33.22
N LEU A 191 -7.35 5.23 32.65
CA LEU A 191 -6.32 5.78 31.79
C LEU A 191 -6.53 5.18 30.39
N VAL A 192 -6.87 6.01 29.40
CA VAL A 192 -7.26 5.53 28.08
C VAL A 192 -6.23 5.95 27.04
N PRO A 193 -5.62 5.02 26.30
CA PRO A 193 -4.71 5.31 25.20
C PRO A 193 -5.32 6.27 24.16
N ALA A 194 -4.53 7.20 23.63
CA ALA A 194 -4.94 8.00 22.48
C ALA A 194 -5.35 7.10 21.29
N GLY A 195 -6.43 7.47 20.58
CA GLY A 195 -7.00 6.66 19.51
C GLY A 195 -7.95 5.54 19.96
N SER A 196 -8.08 5.28 21.27
CA SER A 196 -9.04 4.30 21.82
C SER A 196 -10.43 4.90 22.07
N THR A 197 -11.40 4.02 22.35
CA THR A 197 -12.77 4.40 22.72
C THR A 197 -13.01 4.11 24.20
N PHE A 198 -13.59 5.07 24.92
CA PHE A 198 -14.04 4.90 26.31
C PHE A 198 -15.56 5.00 26.39
N GLN A 199 -16.18 4.05 27.10
CA GLN A 199 -17.64 3.98 27.28
C GLN A 199 -18.00 4.10 28.76
N ILE A 200 -18.88 5.04 29.09
CA ILE A 200 -19.48 5.15 30.42
C ILE A 200 -20.91 4.63 30.34
N ARG A 201 -21.19 3.57 31.10
CA ARG A 201 -22.55 3.04 31.26
C ARG A 201 -23.18 3.65 32.51
N SER A 202 -24.07 4.60 32.29
CA SER A 202 -24.97 5.19 33.29
C SER A 202 -26.41 4.85 32.90
N GLY A 203 -27.42 5.38 33.60
CA GLY A 203 -28.81 5.40 33.10
C GLY A 203 -28.96 6.07 31.71
N PHE A 204 -27.88 6.67 31.20
CA PHE A 204 -27.69 7.17 29.84
C PHE A 204 -26.36 6.63 29.27
N ASN A 205 -26.29 6.44 27.95
CA ASN A 205 -25.07 5.99 27.27
C ASN A 205 -24.30 7.18 26.68
N PHE A 206 -23.06 7.38 27.13
CA PHE A 206 -22.14 8.37 26.54
C PHE A 206 -20.91 7.64 25.97
N GLY A 207 -20.57 7.95 24.72
CA GLY A 207 -19.40 7.39 24.02
C GLY A 207 -18.46 8.51 23.58
N PHE A 208 -17.18 8.38 23.95
CA PHE A 208 -16.14 9.35 23.56
C PHE A 208 -15.13 8.66 22.64
N ARG A 209 -14.89 9.28 21.48
CA ARG A 209 -13.77 8.92 20.60
C ARG A 209 -12.61 9.87 20.88
N ILE A 210 -11.49 9.32 21.32
CA ILE A 210 -10.28 10.10 21.60
C ILE A 210 -9.52 10.22 20.28
N LEU A 211 -9.42 11.44 19.75
CA LEU A 211 -8.65 11.70 18.53
C LEU A 211 -7.15 11.78 18.87
N SER A 212 -6.33 11.23 17.98
CA SER A 212 -4.87 11.33 18.01
C SER A 212 -4.40 12.63 17.38
#